data_AF-A0A6I3IWI5-F1
#
_entry.id   AF-A0A6I3IWI5-F1
#
_cell.length_a   1.000
_cell.length_b   1.000
_cell.length_c   1.000
_cell.angle_alpha   90.00
_cell.angle_beta   90.00
_cell.angle_gamma   90.00
#
_symmetry.space_group_name_H-M   'P 1'
#
loop_
_entity.id
_entity.type
_entity.pdbx_description
1 polymer ?
#
loop_
_entity_poly.entity_id
_entity_poly.type
_entity_poly.pdbx_seq_one_letter_code
_entity_poly.pdbx_strand_id
1 'polypeptide(L)'
;MCNDRTSLEQSLKHREGRLNKEKRYHQLMQEDYEQISSKSERFLNDVSELMRNSEERYFFQDLESQHYQTTQKVRTYFQEEEAYLRQKEQRLEDDKEHLQRLKKKEEDKDGR
;
A
#
# COMPACT_ATOMS: atom_id res chain seq x y z
N MET A 1 28.81 20.27 15.36
CA MET A 1 28.39 19.29 14.33
C MET A 1 27.52 18.15 14.86
N CYS A 2 27.41 17.93 16.19
CA CYS A 2 26.66 16.80 16.77
C CYS A 2 25.10 16.92 16.67
N ASN A 3 24.57 18.14 16.52
CA ASN A 3 23.12 18.38 16.51
C ASN A 3 22.44 17.95 15.20
N ASP A 4 23.11 18.13 14.06
CA ASP A 4 22.54 17.83 12.74
C ASP A 4 22.43 16.30 12.52
N ARG A 5 23.41 15.54 13.00
CA ARG A 5 23.41 14.06 12.93
C ARG A 5 22.31 13.43 13.78
N THR A 6 22.18 13.88 15.02
CA THR A 6 21.15 13.39 15.94
C THR A 6 19.74 13.74 15.41
N SER A 7 19.58 14.92 14.80
CA SER A 7 18.34 15.31 14.14
C SER A 7 18.02 14.43 12.92
N LEU A 8 19.02 14.11 12.11
CA LEU A 8 18.87 13.23 10.94
C LEU A 8 18.47 11.80 11.35
N GLU A 9 19.11 11.24 12.38
CA GLU A 9 18.77 9.93 12.94
C GLU A 9 17.33 9.86 13.45
N GLN A 10 16.90 10.87 14.20
CA GLN A 10 15.52 10.94 14.71
C GLN A 10 14.52 11.08 13.56
N SER A 11 14.83 11.90 12.54
CA SER A 11 14.01 12.06 11.35
C SER A 11 13.85 10.75 10.58
N LEU A 12 14.95 10.00 10.36
CA LEU A 12 14.91 8.70 9.69
C LEU A 12 14.09 7.68 10.47
N LYS A 13 14.28 7.58 11.78
CA LYS A 13 13.48 6.69 12.63
C LYS A 13 11.99 7.02 12.59
N HIS A 14 11.65 8.32 12.58
CA HIS A 14 10.27 8.75 12.46
C HIS A 14 9.67 8.39 11.09
N ARG A 15 10.40 8.66 10.01
CA ARG A 15 9.99 8.31 8.64
C ARG A 15 9.82 6.82 8.45
N GLU A 16 10.72 6.01 9.00
CA GLU A 16 10.63 4.54 8.99
C GLU A 16 9.39 4.05 9.74
N GLY A 17 9.15 4.56 10.95
CA GLY A 17 7.95 4.21 11.73
C GLY A 17 6.66 4.56 10.99
N ARG A 18 6.62 5.71 10.32
CA ARG A 18 5.50 6.12 9.48
C ARG A 18 5.31 5.21 8.27
N LEU A 19 6.38 4.91 7.54
CA LEU A 19 6.34 4.04 6.37
C LEU A 19 5.83 2.64 6.74
N ASN A 20 6.31 2.08 7.86
CA ASN A 20 5.84 0.78 8.35
C ASN A 20 4.34 0.79 8.70
N LYS A 21 3.86 1.89 9.31
CA LYS A 21 2.42 2.06 9.59
C LYS A 21 1.61 2.18 8.30
N GLU A 22 2.07 2.96 7.33
CA GLU A 22 1.41 3.14 6.02
C GLU A 22 1.33 1.79 5.27
N LYS A 23 2.44 1.03 5.21
CA LYS A 23 2.48 -0.32 4.63
C LYS A 23 1.51 -1.28 5.30
N ARG A 24 1.49 -1.32 6.63
CA ARG A 24 0.57 -2.18 7.37
C ARG A 24 -0.89 -1.82 7.12
N TYR A 25 -1.20 -0.53 7.09
CA TYR A 25 -2.56 -0.06 6.80
C TYR A 25 -2.99 -0.44 5.38
N HIS A 26 -2.10 -0.26 4.40
CA HIS A 26 -2.33 -0.66 3.02
C HIS A 26 -2.64 -2.16 2.90
N GLN A 27 -1.85 -3.02 3.55
CA GLN A 27 -2.10 -4.47 3.59
C GLN A 27 -3.46 -4.82 4.18
N LEU A 28 -3.81 -4.25 5.34
CA LEU A 28 -5.11 -4.48 5.98
C LEU A 28 -6.27 -4.05 5.08
N MET A 29 -6.17 -2.86 4.46
CA MET A 29 -7.19 -2.37 3.54
C MET A 29 -7.36 -3.27 2.32
N GLN A 30 -6.28 -3.82 1.80
CA GLN A 30 -6.33 -4.77 0.69
C GLN A 30 -7.00 -6.08 1.11
N GLU A 31 -6.61 -6.65 2.25
CA GLU A 31 -7.22 -7.88 2.79
C GLU A 31 -8.72 -7.72 3.06
N ASP A 32 -9.11 -6.60 3.68
CA ASP A 32 -10.53 -6.29 3.96
C ASP A 32 -11.32 -6.16 2.65
N TYR A 33 -10.74 -5.49 1.65
CA TYR A 33 -11.37 -5.34 0.34
C TYR A 33 -11.52 -6.69 -0.38
N GLU A 34 -10.50 -7.54 -0.37
CA GLU A 34 -10.54 -8.88 -0.97
C GLU A 34 -11.61 -9.76 -0.32
N GLN A 35 -11.75 -9.69 1.00
CA GLN A 35 -12.81 -10.41 1.71
C GLN A 35 -14.21 -9.92 1.34
N ILE A 36 -14.41 -8.60 1.28
CA ILE A 36 -15.72 -8.00 0.96
C ILE A 36 -16.08 -8.25 -0.51
N SER A 37 -15.14 -8.03 -1.43
CA SER A 37 -15.33 -8.25 -2.86
C SER A 37 -15.69 -9.71 -3.17
N SER A 38 -14.99 -10.67 -2.57
CA SER A 38 -15.33 -12.10 -2.73
C SER A 38 -16.75 -12.46 -2.23
N LYS A 39 -17.23 -11.82 -1.15
CA LYS A 39 -18.60 -12.02 -0.67
C LYS A 39 -19.62 -11.39 -1.61
N SER A 40 -19.33 -10.18 -2.12
CA SER A 40 -20.18 -9.49 -3.09
C SER A 40 -20.27 -10.25 -4.42
N GLU A 41 -19.15 -10.79 -4.92
CA GLU A 41 -19.10 -11.60 -6.13
C GLU A 41 -19.96 -12.86 -5.98
N ARG A 42 -19.82 -13.58 -4.85
CA ARG A 42 -20.68 -14.74 -4.53
C ARG A 42 -22.16 -14.36 -4.50
N PHE A 43 -22.51 -13.29 -3.81
CA PHE A 43 -23.91 -12.82 -3.75
C PHE A 43 -24.46 -12.51 -5.14
N LEU A 44 -23.70 -11.80 -5.99
CA LEU A 44 -24.14 -11.44 -7.34
C LEU A 44 -24.31 -12.69 -8.21
N ASN A 45 -23.44 -13.68 -8.08
CA ASN A 45 -23.55 -14.96 -8.78
C ASN A 45 -24.79 -15.72 -8.33
N ASP A 46 -24.99 -15.90 -7.02
CA ASP A 46 -26.13 -16.62 -6.45
C ASP A 46 -27.47 -15.99 -6.90
N VAL A 47 -27.57 -14.66 -6.84
CA VAL A 47 -28.78 -13.96 -7.27
C VAL A 47 -28.98 -14.02 -8.78
N SER A 48 -27.91 -13.89 -9.57
CA SER A 48 -27.98 -14.03 -11.03
C SER A 48 -28.46 -15.42 -11.47
N GLU A 49 -28.05 -16.47 -10.74
CA GLU A 49 -28.54 -17.84 -10.97
C GLU A 49 -30.03 -17.98 -10.64
N LEU A 50 -30.49 -17.43 -9.50
CA LEU A 50 -31.90 -17.45 -9.11
C LEU A 50 -32.79 -16.69 -10.10
N MET A 51 -32.29 -15.56 -10.62
CA MET A 51 -33.01 -14.68 -11.55
C MET A 51 -32.83 -15.06 -13.02
N ARG A 52 -32.16 -16.19 -13.34
CA ARG A 52 -31.77 -16.54 -14.72
C ARG A 52 -32.93 -16.60 -15.73
N ASN A 53 -34.13 -16.89 -15.25
CA ASN A 53 -35.34 -16.98 -16.08
C ASN A 53 -36.33 -15.83 -15.82
N SER A 54 -35.93 -14.81 -15.05
CA SER A 54 -36.76 -13.64 -14.76
C SER A 54 -36.38 -12.47 -15.67
N GLU A 55 -37.27 -11.48 -15.80
CA GLU A 55 -37.02 -10.27 -16.60
C GLU A 55 -35.92 -9.40 -15.96
N GLU A 56 -35.71 -9.52 -14.64
CA GLU A 56 -34.69 -8.83 -13.88
C GLU A 56 -33.27 -9.36 -14.11
N ARG A 57 -33.09 -10.47 -14.85
CA ARG A 57 -31.76 -11.01 -15.17
C ARG A 57 -30.79 -9.95 -15.71
N TYR A 58 -31.27 -9.07 -16.59
CA TYR A 58 -30.45 -8.03 -17.21
C TYR A 58 -29.90 -7.02 -16.19
N PHE A 59 -30.68 -6.72 -15.15
CA PHE A 59 -30.24 -5.84 -14.06
C PHE A 59 -29.09 -6.46 -13.27
N PHE A 60 -29.17 -7.75 -12.95
CA PHE A 60 -28.11 -8.44 -12.21
C PHE A 60 -26.84 -8.66 -13.04
N GLN A 61 -26.97 -8.92 -14.34
CA GLN A 61 -25.81 -8.96 -15.25
C GLN A 61 -25.08 -7.62 -15.35
N ASP A 62 -25.82 -6.50 -15.33
CA ASP A 62 -25.21 -5.17 -15.27
C ASP A 62 -24.50 -4.93 -13.93
N LEU A 63 -25.12 -5.31 -12.81
CA LEU A 63 -24.49 -5.22 -11.49
C LEU A 63 -23.21 -6.06 -11.37
N GLU A 64 -23.20 -7.28 -11.91
CA GLU A 64 -22.02 -8.12 -11.99
C GLU A 64 -20.90 -7.43 -12.79
N SER A 65 -21.25 -6.84 -13.94
CA SER A 65 -20.32 -6.09 -14.79
C SER A 65 -19.74 -4.87 -14.06
N GLN A 66 -20.59 -4.11 -13.35
CA GLN A 66 -20.16 -2.96 -12.54
C GLN A 66 -19.26 -3.39 -11.37
N HIS A 67 -19.58 -4.52 -10.73
CA HIS A 67 -18.77 -5.09 -9.66
C HIS A 67 -17.37 -5.47 -10.16
N TYR A 68 -17.29 -6.14 -11.31
CA TYR A 68 -16.02 -6.49 -11.93
C TYR A 68 -15.19 -5.24 -12.26
N GLN A 69 -15.80 -4.24 -12.92
CA GLN A 69 -15.11 -2.99 -13.26
C GLN A 69 -14.60 -2.24 -12.02
N THR A 70 -15.41 -2.18 -10.97
CA THR A 70 -15.02 -1.56 -9.70
C THR A 70 -13.86 -2.31 -9.05
N THR A 71 -13.91 -3.65 -9.06
CA THR A 71 -12.83 -4.50 -8.55
C THR A 71 -11.52 -4.26 -9.28
N GLN A 72 -11.53 -4.11 -10.60
CA GLN A 72 -10.32 -3.78 -11.35
C GLN A 72 -9.76 -2.41 -10.99
N LYS A 73 -10.62 -1.39 -10.82
CA LYS A 73 -10.20 -0.04 -10.40
C LYS A 73 -9.55 -0.05 -9.02
N VAL A 74 -10.16 -0.74 -8.06
CA VAL A 74 -9.60 -0.83 -6.70
C VAL A 74 -8.28 -1.62 -6.68
N ARG A 75 -8.18 -2.72 -7.45
CA ARG A 75 -6.91 -3.45 -7.59
C ARG A 75 -5.80 -2.56 -8.18
N THR A 76 -6.14 -1.76 -9.18
CA THR A 76 -5.19 -0.80 -9.77
C THR A 76 -4.74 0.22 -8.74
N TYR A 77 -5.66 0.79 -7.96
CA TYR A 77 -5.34 1.69 -6.86
C TYR A 77 -4.36 1.06 -5.85
N PHE A 78 -4.59 -0.19 -5.45
CA PHE A 78 -3.67 -0.87 -4.54
C PHE A 78 -2.28 -1.08 -5.17
N GLN A 79 -2.20 -1.43 -6.45
CA GLN A 79 -0.92 -1.58 -7.15
C GLN A 79 -0.13 -0.26 -7.23
N GLU A 80 -0.82 0.85 -7.53
CA GLU A 80 -0.22 2.19 -7.58
C GLU A 80 0.30 2.62 -6.21
N GLU A 81 -0.50 2.40 -5.15
CA GLU A 81 -0.10 2.72 -3.79
C GLU A 81 1.07 1.84 -3.32
N GLU A 82 1.10 0.55 -3.67
CA GLU A 82 2.23 -0.34 -3.37
C GLU A 82 3.52 0.13 -4.07
N ALA A 83 3.43 0.55 -5.33
CA ALA A 83 4.56 1.14 -6.06
C ALA A 83 5.05 2.43 -5.39
N TYR A 84 4.15 3.29 -4.92
CA TYR A 84 4.48 4.50 -4.19
C TYR A 84 5.18 4.20 -2.85
N LEU A 85 4.68 3.22 -2.09
CA LEU A 85 5.30 2.77 -0.84
C LEU A 85 6.70 2.19 -1.06
N ARG A 86 6.91 1.44 -2.15
CA ARG A 86 8.26 0.96 -2.56
C ARG A 86 9.21 2.11 -2.87
N GLN A 87 8.76 3.15 -3.56
CA GLN A 87 9.59 4.33 -3.81
C GLN A 87 9.97 5.08 -2.52
N LYS A 88 9.04 5.20 -1.58
CA LYS A 88 9.32 5.78 -0.26
C LYS A 88 10.36 4.98 0.52
N GLU A 89 10.26 3.66 0.47
CA GLU A 89 11.23 2.74 1.08
C GLU A 89 12.62 2.91 0.48
N GLN A 90 12.73 2.96 -0.85
CA GLN A 90 14.02 3.18 -1.50
C GLN A 90 14.67 4.49 -1.06
N ARG A 91 13.92 5.59 -1.03
CA ARG A 91 14.45 6.89 -0.56
C ARG A 91 14.90 6.85 0.89
N LEU A 92 14.18 6.11 1.74
CA LEU A 92 14.56 5.94 3.13
C LEU A 92 15.89 5.16 3.24
N GLU A 93 16.08 4.15 2.41
CA GLU A 93 17.33 3.37 2.37
C GLU A 93 18.50 4.22 1.86
N ASP A 94 18.30 4.99 0.79
CA ASP A 94 19.29 5.94 0.28
C ASP A 94 19.73 6.96 1.36
N ASP A 95 18.76 7.47 2.14
CA ASP A 95 19.05 8.40 3.23
C ASP A 95 19.80 7.72 4.41
N LYS A 96 19.48 6.45 4.71
CA LYS A 96 20.21 5.65 5.71
C LYS A 96 21.65 5.40 5.27
N GLU A 97 21.88 5.05 4.01
CA GLU A 97 23.23 4.91 3.46
C GLU A 97 24.01 6.23 3.53
N HIS A 98 23.36 7.35 3.20
CA HIS A 98 23.98 8.67 3.30
C HIS A 98 24.44 8.96 4.73
N LEU A 99 23.60 8.69 5.72
CA LEU A 99 23.96 8.83 7.13
C LEU A 99 25.15 7.95 7.53
N GLN A 100 25.20 6.70 7.06
CA GLN A 100 26.34 5.81 7.33
C GLN A 100 27.64 6.37 6.74
N ARG A 101 27.59 6.91 5.51
CA ARG A 101 28.77 7.56 4.88
C ARG A 101 29.20 8.81 5.64
N LEU A 102 28.28 9.59 6.20
CA LEU A 102 28.59 10.74 7.05
C LEU A 102 29.29 10.29 8.35
N LYS A 103 28.76 9.27 9.03
CA LYS A 103 29.37 8.72 10.26
C LYS A 103 30.82 8.30 10.04
N LYS A 104 31.07 7.53 8.98
CA LYS A 104 32.43 7.08 8.64
C LYS A 104 33.39 8.25 8.38
N LYS A 105 32.94 9.30 7.68
CA LYS A 105 33.75 10.49 7.42
C LYS A 105 34.06 11.32 8.68
N GLU A 106 33.20 11.26 9.69
CA GLU A 106 33.45 11.88 11.01
C GLU A 106 34.48 11.07 11.80
N GLU A 107 34.33 9.74 11.85
CA GLU A 107 35.28 8.83 12.52
C GLU A 107 36.69 8.91 11.90
N ASP A 108 36.80 8.99 10.57
CA ASP A 108 38.08 9.14 9.86
C ASP A 108 38.73 10.53 10.11
N LYS A 109 37.95 11.54 10.55
CA LYS A 109 38.45 12.89 10.87
C LYS A 109 38.84 13.06 12.33
N ASP A 110 38.12 12.41 13.25
CA ASP A 110 38.40 12.44 14.70
C ASP A 110 39.48 11.43 15.12
N GLY A 111 39.87 10.50 14.23
CA GLY A 111 41.00 9.57 14.41
C GLY A 111 42.40 10.15 14.12
N ARG A 112 42.55 11.48 14.05
CA ARG A 112 43.83 12.20 13.98
C ARG A 112 43.99 13.18 15.14
#